data_AF-A0A0R3N205-F1
#
_entry.id   AF-A0A0R3N205-F1
#
_cell.length_a   1.000
_cell.length_b   1.000
_cell.length_c   1.000
_cell.angle_alpha   90.00
_cell.angle_beta   90.00
_cell.angle_gamma   90.00
#
_symmetry.space_group_name_H-M   'P 1'
#
loop_
_entity.id
_entity.type
_entity.pdbx_description
1 polymer ?
#
loop_
_entity_poly.entity_id
_entity_poly.type
_entity_poly.pdbx_seq_one_letter_code
_entity_poly.pdbx_strand_id
1 'polypeptide(L)' 'MVIPRSVARPRNTSSPIKKASSVLTRDLESRAAVALDEARGMPPGHERNEATHKALVLRNAVELHEFLCGKRDAAAG' A
#
# COMPACT_ATOMS: atom_id res chain seq x y z
N MET A 1 -38.81 16.80 -34.26
CA MET A 1 -37.60 17.28 -33.56
C MET A 1 -36.95 16.05 -32.92
N VAL A 2 -35.74 15.67 -33.35
CA VAL A 2 -35.14 14.35 -33.09
C VAL A 2 -33.81 14.53 -32.35
N ILE A 3 -33.80 14.05 -31.09
CA ILE A 3 -32.69 13.59 -30.20
C ILE A 3 -31.55 14.60 -29.88
N PRO A 4 -31.10 14.64 -28.61
CA PRO A 4 -29.68 14.39 -28.40
C PRO A 4 -29.43 13.16 -27.52
N ARG A 5 -28.44 12.39 -27.98
CA ARG A 5 -27.90 11.19 -27.37
C ARG A 5 -27.34 11.55 -26.00
N SER A 6 -27.79 10.87 -24.96
CA SER A 6 -27.09 10.87 -23.69
C SER A 6 -25.84 10.02 -23.83
N VAL A 7 -24.70 10.66 -24.11
CA VAL A 7 -23.37 10.06 -24.06
C VAL A 7 -22.63 10.72 -22.91
N ALA A 8 -22.74 10.14 -21.72
CA ALA A 8 -21.93 10.48 -20.55
C ALA A 8 -22.06 9.32 -19.57
N ARG A 9 -21.03 8.69 -19.04
CA ARG A 9 -19.57 8.84 -19.03
C ARG A 9 -19.11 7.53 -18.35
N PRO A 10 -17.99 6.87 -18.71
CA PRO A 10 -17.52 5.77 -17.89
C PRO A 10 -17.16 6.38 -16.54
N ARG A 11 -17.97 6.13 -15.51
CA ARG A 11 -17.60 6.38 -14.12
C ARG A 11 -16.50 5.36 -13.81
N ASN A 12 -15.28 5.76 -14.12
CA ASN A 12 -14.07 5.22 -13.51
C ASN A 12 -14.07 5.62 -12.03
N THR A 13 -14.98 5.04 -11.26
CA THR A 13 -14.90 5.03 -9.79
C THR A 13 -13.81 4.04 -9.40
N SER A 14 -12.56 4.38 -9.71
CA SER A 14 -11.45 3.88 -8.90
C SER A 14 -11.66 4.50 -7.52
N SER A 15 -12.31 3.75 -6.64
CA SER A 15 -12.76 4.22 -5.32
C SER A 15 -11.62 4.89 -4.56
N PRO A 16 -11.85 5.98 -3.81
CA PRO A 16 -10.82 6.66 -3.00
C PRO A 16 -10.05 5.70 -2.10
N ILE A 17 -10.71 4.63 -1.65
CA ILE A 17 -10.14 3.56 -0.82
C ILE A 17 -8.99 2.83 -1.54
N LYS A 18 -9.12 2.52 -2.85
CA LYS A 18 -8.05 1.84 -3.61
C LYS A 18 -6.85 2.78 -3.81
N LYS A 19 -7.09 4.09 -4.00
CA LYS A 19 -6.03 5.10 -4.14
C LYS A 19 -5.30 5.37 -2.82
N ALA A 20 -6.03 5.59 -1.72
CA ALA A 20 -5.44 5.78 -0.40
C ALA A 20 -4.65 4.55 0.06
N SER A 21 -5.16 3.35 -0.27
CA SER A 21 -4.47 2.09 -0.03
C SER A 21 -3.12 2.04 -0.77
N SER A 22 -3.08 2.44 -2.05
CA SER A 22 -1.81 2.50 -2.81
C SER A 22 -0.79 3.51 -2.25
N VAL A 23 -1.25 4.64 -1.70
CA VAL A 23 -0.35 5.66 -1.12
C VAL A 23 0.22 5.19 0.21
N LEU A 24 -0.61 4.60 1.08
CA LEU A 24 -0.17 4.07 2.36
C LEU A 24 0.81 2.91 2.18
N THR A 25 0.50 1.95 1.30
CA THR A 25 1.40 0.84 0.99
C THR A 25 2.76 1.35 0.51
N ARG A 26 2.77 2.31 -0.43
CA ARG A 26 4.03 2.88 -0.95
C ARG A 26 4.85 3.62 0.11
N ASP A 27 4.21 4.35 1.03
CA ASP A 27 4.90 5.02 2.14
C ASP A 27 5.52 3.99 3.11
N LEU A 28 4.78 2.94 3.45
CA LEU A 28 5.28 1.86 4.32
C LEU A 28 6.45 1.11 3.66
N GLU A 29 6.37 0.79 2.37
CA GLU A 29 7.46 0.18 1.61
C GLU A 29 8.69 1.09 1.56
N SER A 30 8.50 2.39 1.32
CA SER A 30 9.60 3.36 1.31
C SER A 30 10.29 3.42 2.67
N ARG A 31 9.54 3.44 3.77
CA ARG A 31 10.10 3.46 5.13
C ARG A 31 10.81 2.15 5.47
N ALA A 32 10.29 1.00 5.00
CA ALA A 32 10.95 -0.28 5.18
C ALA A 32 12.30 -0.33 4.44
N ALA A 33 12.34 0.22 3.22
CA ALA A 33 13.58 0.31 2.44
C ALA A 33 14.62 1.20 3.13
N VAL A 34 14.21 2.37 3.64
CA VAL A 34 15.10 3.26 4.41
C VAL A 34 15.65 2.57 5.66
N ALA A 35 14.79 1.91 6.44
CA ALA A 35 15.23 1.20 7.65
C ALA A 35 16.21 0.04 7.35
N LEU A 36 16.08 -0.64 6.21
CA LEU A 36 17.06 -1.65 5.79
C LEU A 36 18.38 -1.02 5.36
N ASP A 37 18.33 0.14 4.70
CA ASP A 37 19.54 0.86 4.28
C ASP A 37 20.32 1.38 5.50
N GLU A 38 19.61 1.96 6.47
CA GLU A 38 20.16 2.31 7.79
C GLU A 38 20.82 1.10 8.46
N ALA A 39 20.12 -0.04 8.52
CA ALA A 39 20.64 -1.27 9.10
C ALA A 39 21.92 -1.78 8.39
N ARG A 40 22.05 -1.57 7.08
CA ARG A 40 23.24 -1.95 6.30
C ARG A 40 24.44 -1.06 6.59
N GLY A 41 24.18 0.22 6.89
CA GLY A 41 25.21 1.18 7.30
C GLY A 41 25.74 0.94 8.72
N MET A 42 25.00 0.19 9.55
CA MET A 42 25.36 -0.06 10.94
C MET A 42 26.27 -1.29 11.13
N PRO A 43 27.21 -1.25 12.09
CA PRO A 43 27.95 -2.44 12.49
C PRO A 43 27.01 -3.49 13.11
N PRO A 44 27.40 -4.78 13.12
CA PRO A 44 26.63 -5.81 13.82
C PRO A 44 26.41 -5.43 15.29
N GLY A 45 25.15 -5.45 15.72
CA GLY A 45 24.79 -5.04 17.08
C GLY A 45 23.30 -4.83 17.27
N HIS A 46 22.94 -4.39 18.47
CA HIS A 46 21.56 -4.18 18.86
C HIS A 46 20.84 -3.18 17.94
N GLU A 47 21.47 -2.04 17.64
CA GLU A 47 20.91 -0.99 16.78
C GLU A 47 20.58 -1.51 15.36
N ARG A 48 21.50 -2.29 14.77
CA ARG A 48 21.26 -2.93 13.46
C ARG A 48 20.09 -3.92 13.52
N ASN A 49 19.96 -4.66 14.61
CA ASN A 49 18.84 -5.60 14.79
C ASN A 49 17.51 -4.85 14.92
N GLU A 50 17.48 -3.74 15.64
CA GLU A 50 16.29 -2.89 15.77
C GLU A 50 15.88 -2.28 14.42
N ALA A 51 16.83 -1.74 13.66
CA ALA A 51 16.57 -1.19 12.32
C ALA A 51 16.04 -2.27 11.36
N THR A 52 16.62 -3.47 11.40
CA THR A 52 16.14 -4.63 10.64
C THR A 52 14.73 -5.05 11.07
N HIS A 53 14.47 -5.10 12.38
CA HIS A 53 13.16 -5.44 12.92
C HIS A 53 12.09 -4.43 12.49
N LYS A 54 12.40 -3.13 12.57
CA LYS A 54 11.53 -2.05 12.11
C LYS A 54 11.16 -2.22 10.63
N ALA A 55 12.14 -2.55 9.78
CA ALA A 55 11.86 -2.83 8.37
C ALA A 55 10.92 -4.01 8.17
N LEU A 56 11.10 -5.11 8.93
CA LEU A 56 10.22 -6.27 8.86
C LEU A 56 8.79 -5.93 9.28
N VAL A 57 8.62 -5.18 10.38
CA VAL A 57 7.29 -4.74 10.86
C VAL A 57 6.58 -3.90 9.79
N LEU A 58 7.30 -3.00 9.12
CA LEU A 58 6.71 -2.17 8.06
C LEU A 58 6.29 -2.99 6.84
N ARG A 59 7.06 -4.01 6.45
CA ARG A 59 6.65 -4.95 5.39
C ARG A 59 5.44 -5.78 5.78
N ASN A 60 5.39 -6.27 7.02
CA ASN A 60 4.22 -6.99 7.53
C ASN A 60 2.96 -6.11 7.51
N ALA A 61 3.11 -4.81 7.81
CA ALA A 61 1.99 -3.87 7.73
C ALA A 61 1.47 -3.69 6.29
N VAL A 62 2.35 -3.70 5.29
CA VAL A 62 1.97 -3.71 3.86
C VAL A 62 1.19 -4.98 3.52
N GLU A 63 1.74 -6.14 3.84
CA GLU A 63 1.12 -7.44 3.53
C GLU A 63 -0.27 -7.58 4.19
N LEU A 64 -0.40 -7.17 5.46
CA LEU A 64 -1.68 -7.17 6.17
C LEU A 64 -2.67 -6.20 5.53
N HIS A 65 -2.21 -5.01 5.14
CA HIS A 65 -3.06 -4.02 4.51
C HIS A 65 -3.54 -4.48 3.13
N GLU A 66 -2.69 -5.11 2.33
CA GLU A 66 -3.07 -5.74 1.06
C GLU A 66 -4.03 -6.91 1.26
N PHE A 67 -3.77 -7.78 2.24
CA PHE A 67 -4.65 -8.91 2.55
C PHE A 67 -6.06 -8.44 2.96
N LEU A 68 -6.15 -7.42 3.81
CA LEU A 68 -7.42 -6.89 4.30
C LEU A 68 -8.14 -6.02 3.26
N CYS A 69 -7.41 -5.27 2.43
CA CYS A 69 -8.02 -4.41 1.41
C CYS A 69 -8.32 -5.15 0.10
N GLY A 70 -7.55 -6.18 -0.25
CA GLY A 70 -7.76 -7.02 -1.44
C GLY A 70 -8.96 -7.96 -1.31
N LYS A 71 -9.30 -8.41 -0.11
CA LYS A 71 -10.47 -9.29 0.15
C LYS A 71 -11.84 -8.62 0.01
N ARG A 72 -11.93 -7.31 -0.18
CA ARG A 72 -13.23 -6.62 -0.33
C ARG A 72 -13.96 -6.95 -1.63
N ASP A 73 -13.26 -7.48 -2.64
CA ASP A 73 -13.87 -7.86 -3.92
C ASP A 73 -14.35 -9.33 -3.96
N ALA A 74 -14.15 -10.14 -2.89
CA ALA A 74 -14.48 -11.57 -2.87
C ALA A 74 -15.75 -11.94 -2.08
N ALA A 75 -16.43 -10.97 -1.45
CA ALA A 75 -17.64 -11.20 -0.64
C ALA A 75 -18.95 -10.72 -1.31
N ALA A 76 -18.93 -10.54 -2.64
CA ALA A 76 -20.09 -10.10 -3.43
C ALA A 76 -20.33 -11.03 -4.64
N GLY A 77 -20.19 -12.34 -4.43
CA GLY A 77 -20.51 -13.40 -5.40
C GLY A 77 -21.42 -14.44 -4.78
#